data_AF-A0AAP0SD99-F1
#
_entry.id   AF-A0AAP0SD99-F1
#
_cell.length_a   1.000
_cell.length_b   1.000
_cell.length_c   1.000
_cell.angle_alpha   90.00
_cell.angle_beta   90.00
_cell.angle_gamma   90.00
#
_symmetry.space_group_name_H-M   'P 1'
#
loop_
_entity.id
_entity.type
_entity.pdbx_description
1 polymer ?
#
loop_
_entity_poly.entity_id
_entity_poly.type
_entity_poly.pdbx_seq_one_letter_code
_entity_poly.pdbx_strand_id
1 'polypeptide(L)'
;MAQPLLNAFIAWMSANLDSATFAHQYQNRMSDKPWHCSSLFNAYEKYHWPHPAIEHLDVDKGSNITSNTRALAALQQQLQRALAPAPEDQAASRAAIDVMIWGGVQNGNVSWLTNNCDGLANLLISTRDAIDSGELNHSVLVDPELRFNAGMTKVYSLICKQLVIYDSRVAAALGWAVVKFCQQANPKLTQVPPELAFPWAAARPTKGISKQRDPSQGNLRFPSLQPGTVHAQWNIQASRILAAVLAHANAKDSGFNKHDDSGGSPLRRLEAALFMIGYDLGGGAATAMETEASQSAMPAPTAGWVECWTPSHRKPFHYRVTGQGFETHGKSITRYPLQVVNDTLNYLWRQFGRGKFPLANSADGVPAGTSEEGIGTAYYHAINRQQRVPESSRLAAILEDLGVIQLVSRGKKHWLLNLELLEANDKGTLDIAPLLLRLLEDQAQD
;
A
#
# COMPACT_ATOMS: atom_id res chain seq x y z
N MET A 1 26.66 -16.31 18.22
CA MET A 1 27.34 -15.11 17.66
C MET A 1 26.38 -14.10 17.01
N ALA A 2 25.07 -14.35 16.90
CA ALA A 2 24.09 -13.42 16.28
C ALA A 2 23.68 -12.22 17.16
N GLN A 3 23.47 -12.42 18.47
CA GLN A 3 23.04 -11.34 19.37
C GLN A 3 24.01 -10.13 19.45
N PRO A 4 25.35 -10.31 19.43
CA PRO A 4 26.28 -9.18 19.45
C PRO A 4 26.18 -8.24 18.25
N LEU A 5 25.99 -8.75 17.03
CA LEU A 5 25.91 -7.92 15.82
C LEU A 5 24.60 -7.14 15.76
N LEU A 6 23.49 -7.76 16.16
CA LEU A 6 22.21 -7.08 16.34
C LEU A 6 22.31 -5.91 17.34
N ASN A 7 22.89 -6.16 18.51
CA ASN A 7 23.07 -5.13 19.52
C ASN A 7 24.00 -4.00 19.03
N ALA A 8 25.07 -4.34 18.29
CA ALA A 8 25.95 -3.37 17.68
C ALA A 8 25.24 -2.51 16.62
N PHE A 9 24.36 -3.12 15.81
CA PHE A 9 23.52 -2.38 14.86
C PHE A 9 22.55 -1.44 15.58
N ILE A 10 21.88 -1.88 16.65
CA ILE A 10 20.98 -1.03 17.44
C ILE A 10 21.74 0.17 18.03
N ALA A 11 22.91 -0.06 18.63
CA ALA A 11 23.75 0.99 19.17
C ALA A 11 24.27 1.96 18.09
N TRP A 12 24.62 1.44 16.91
CA TRP A 12 25.05 2.22 15.76
C TRP A 12 23.90 3.07 15.18
N MET A 13 22.74 2.48 14.89
CA MET A 13 21.63 3.20 14.29
C MET A 13 21.09 4.28 15.24
N SER A 14 21.00 3.98 16.54
CA SER A 14 20.59 4.96 17.56
C SER A 14 21.52 6.17 17.66
N ALA A 15 22.83 6.00 17.43
CA ALA A 15 23.78 7.11 17.38
C ALA A 15 23.72 7.93 16.08
N ASN A 16 23.02 7.45 15.05
CA ASN A 16 23.03 8.04 13.71
C ASN A 16 21.68 8.64 13.27
N LEU A 17 20.63 8.61 14.11
CA LEU A 17 19.27 9.08 13.78
C LEU A 17 19.23 10.53 13.25
N ASP A 18 20.01 11.42 13.85
CA ASP A 18 20.05 12.85 13.50
C ASP A 18 21.29 13.23 12.69
N SER A 19 22.13 12.25 12.34
CA SER A 19 23.43 12.45 11.68
C SER A 19 23.34 12.43 10.15
N ALA A 20 24.38 12.96 9.50
CA ALA A 20 24.55 12.94 8.04
C ALA A 20 24.73 11.53 7.44
N THR A 21 24.88 10.48 8.26
CA THR A 21 24.95 9.09 7.80
C THR A 21 23.76 8.72 6.91
N PHE A 22 22.59 9.31 7.17
CA PHE A 22 21.35 9.12 6.39
C PHE A 22 20.99 10.32 5.50
N ALA A 23 21.94 11.21 5.20
CA ALA A 23 21.72 12.23 4.19
C ALA A 23 21.43 11.56 2.83
N HIS A 24 20.37 12.01 2.16
CA HIS A 24 19.85 11.38 0.95
C HIS A 24 19.09 12.35 0.07
N GLN A 25 18.95 12.04 -1.21
CA GLN A 25 18.15 12.80 -2.16
C GLN A 25 17.64 11.92 -3.30
N TYR A 26 16.56 12.32 -3.97
CA TYR A 26 16.04 11.69 -5.19
C TYR A 26 15.06 12.63 -5.92
N GLN A 27 14.67 12.28 -7.15
CA GLN A 27 13.57 12.93 -7.87
C GLN A 27 12.23 12.30 -7.46
N ASN A 28 11.32 13.08 -6.86
CA ASN A 28 9.97 12.62 -6.54
C ASN A 28 9.13 12.58 -7.82
N ARG A 29 8.71 11.39 -8.26
CA ARG A 29 8.03 11.22 -9.55
C ARG A 29 6.56 11.67 -9.54
N MET A 30 5.93 11.77 -8.36
CA MET A 30 4.55 12.26 -8.26
C MET A 30 4.47 13.77 -8.48
N SER A 31 5.47 14.52 -7.97
CA SER A 31 5.51 15.98 -8.07
C SER A 31 6.49 16.50 -9.12
N ASP A 32 7.32 15.62 -9.68
CA ASP A 32 8.48 15.94 -10.51
C ASP A 32 9.42 16.98 -9.88
N LYS A 33 9.60 16.91 -8.56
CA LYS A 33 10.49 17.80 -7.80
C LYS A 33 11.60 17.02 -7.08
N PRO A 34 12.78 17.63 -6.90
CA PRO A 34 13.82 17.03 -6.07
C PRO A 34 13.36 17.00 -4.61
N TRP A 35 13.61 15.87 -3.94
CA TRP A 35 13.46 15.69 -2.50
C TRP A 35 14.84 15.39 -1.90
N HIS A 36 15.13 15.92 -0.72
CA HIS A 36 16.41 15.70 -0.04
C HIS A 36 16.27 15.81 1.48
N CYS A 37 17.08 15.08 2.23
CA CYS A 37 17.18 15.16 3.68
C CYS A 37 18.65 15.17 4.13
N SER A 38 18.93 15.82 5.27
CA SER A 38 20.28 15.86 5.86
C SER A 38 20.52 14.75 6.90
N SER A 39 19.46 14.07 7.35
CA SER A 39 19.50 12.99 8.34
C SER A 39 18.19 12.19 8.28
N LEU A 40 18.08 11.12 9.08
CA LEU A 40 16.84 10.36 9.19
C LEU A 40 15.74 11.20 9.87
N PHE A 41 16.07 11.93 10.92
CA PHE A 41 15.11 12.86 11.55
C PHE A 41 14.65 13.96 10.57
N ASN A 42 15.55 14.53 9.76
CA ASN A 42 15.16 15.52 8.77
C ASN A 42 14.28 14.93 7.65
N ALA A 43 14.42 13.63 7.33
CA ALA A 43 13.51 12.95 6.41
C ALA A 43 12.07 12.90 6.95
N TYR A 44 11.90 12.73 8.27
CA TYR A 44 10.60 12.84 8.94
C TYR A 44 10.06 14.28 8.89
N GLU A 45 10.88 15.29 9.17
CA GLU A 45 10.46 16.70 9.10
C GLU A 45 9.99 17.09 7.70
N LYS A 46 10.60 16.48 6.67
CA LYS A 46 10.26 16.68 5.25
C LYS A 46 9.28 15.64 4.71
N TYR A 47 8.54 14.96 5.59
CA TYR A 47 7.53 14.00 5.18
C TYR A 47 6.48 14.68 4.30
N HIS A 48 6.31 14.12 3.10
CA HIS A 48 5.31 14.59 2.15
C HIS A 48 4.79 13.41 1.31
N TRP A 49 3.63 12.88 1.71
CA TRP A 49 2.93 11.82 1.01
C TRP A 49 1.41 12.04 1.04
N PRO A 50 0.75 12.21 -0.12
CA PRO A 50 -0.68 12.53 -0.16
C PRO A 50 -1.55 11.37 0.32
N HIS A 51 -2.62 11.71 1.04
CA HIS A 51 -3.72 10.81 1.41
C HIS A 51 -5.06 11.45 1.02
N PRO A 52 -6.09 10.64 0.71
CA PRO A 52 -7.39 11.16 0.35
C PRO A 52 -8.12 11.69 1.60
N ALA A 53 -9.25 12.37 1.37
CA ALA A 53 -10.21 12.63 2.44
C ALA A 53 -10.87 11.32 2.90
N ILE A 54 -11.43 11.35 4.10
CA ILE A 54 -12.30 10.30 4.66
C ILE A 54 -13.46 11.04 5.33
N GLU A 55 -14.44 11.47 4.53
CA GLU A 55 -15.51 12.40 4.97
C GLU A 55 -16.27 11.89 6.19
N HIS A 56 -16.62 10.60 6.25
CA HIS A 56 -17.38 10.05 7.38
C HIS A 56 -16.58 9.99 8.70
N LEU A 57 -15.27 10.25 8.65
CA LEU A 57 -14.41 10.38 9.81
C LEU A 57 -13.94 11.82 10.07
N ASP A 58 -14.46 12.80 9.34
CA ASP A 58 -14.04 14.22 9.43
C ASP A 58 -12.52 14.40 9.20
N VAL A 59 -11.99 13.67 8.21
CA VAL A 59 -10.59 13.75 7.80
C VAL A 59 -10.50 14.39 6.43
N ASP A 60 -9.95 15.60 6.37
CA ASP A 60 -9.62 16.26 5.10
C ASP A 60 -8.48 15.56 4.38
N LYS A 61 -8.44 15.71 3.05
CA LYS A 61 -7.27 15.36 2.25
C LYS A 61 -6.03 16.11 2.74
N GLY A 62 -4.87 15.48 2.67
CA GLY A 62 -3.62 16.07 3.13
C GLY A 62 -2.39 15.37 2.59
N SER A 63 -1.21 15.87 2.91
CA SER A 63 0.05 15.27 2.45
C SER A 63 1.20 15.37 3.44
N ASN A 64 1.06 16.12 4.53
CA ASN A 64 2.11 16.31 5.51
C ASN A 64 1.94 15.35 6.70
N ILE A 65 2.93 15.31 7.58
CA ILE A 65 2.91 14.39 8.71
C ILE A 65 1.75 14.65 9.67
N THR A 66 1.39 15.91 9.94
CA THR A 66 0.31 16.26 10.85
C THR A 66 -1.05 15.80 10.33
N SER A 67 -1.34 16.03 9.04
CA SER A 67 -2.59 15.56 8.42
C SER A 67 -2.64 14.03 8.39
N ASN A 68 -1.50 13.39 8.10
CA ASN A 68 -1.40 11.94 8.04
C ASN A 68 -1.58 11.29 9.43
N THR A 69 -0.97 11.84 10.47
CA THR A 69 -1.18 11.38 11.86
C THR A 69 -2.64 11.53 12.30
N ARG A 70 -3.31 12.61 11.92
CA ARG A 70 -4.76 12.78 12.19
C ARG A 70 -5.59 11.71 11.49
N ALA A 71 -5.33 11.45 10.21
CA ALA A 71 -6.01 10.41 9.45
C ALA A 71 -5.82 9.03 10.10
N LEU A 72 -4.58 8.68 10.48
CA LEU A 72 -4.27 7.42 11.14
C LEU A 72 -4.93 7.29 12.52
N ALA A 73 -5.02 8.37 13.30
CA ALA A 73 -5.71 8.37 14.58
C ALA A 73 -7.22 8.11 14.41
N ALA A 74 -7.86 8.73 13.41
CA ALA A 74 -9.27 8.50 13.11
C ALA A 74 -9.54 7.05 12.66
N LEU A 75 -8.71 6.54 11.75
CA LEU A 75 -8.77 5.14 11.27
C LEU A 75 -8.54 4.13 12.41
N GLN A 76 -7.57 4.40 13.29
CA GLN A 76 -7.31 3.58 14.48
C GLN A 76 -8.53 3.55 15.40
N GLN A 77 -9.14 4.70 15.69
CA GLN A 77 -10.35 4.76 16.53
C GLN A 77 -11.51 4.00 15.90
N GLN A 78 -11.70 4.10 14.58
CA GLN A 78 -12.73 3.36 13.85
C GLN A 78 -12.51 1.84 13.95
N LEU A 79 -11.27 1.37 13.73
CA LEU A 79 -10.91 -0.04 13.91
C LEU A 79 -11.13 -0.51 15.35
N GLN A 80 -10.70 0.27 16.35
CA GLN A 80 -10.88 -0.07 17.76
C GLN A 80 -12.36 -0.25 18.12
N ARG A 81 -13.23 0.66 17.66
CA ARG A 81 -14.69 0.56 17.86
C ARG A 81 -15.29 -0.66 17.18
N ALA A 82 -14.76 -1.06 16.03
CA ALA A 82 -15.24 -2.24 15.30
C ALA A 82 -14.79 -3.57 15.94
N LEU A 83 -13.70 -3.56 16.71
CA LEU A 83 -13.11 -4.76 17.32
C LEU A 83 -13.47 -4.92 18.80
N ALA A 84 -13.93 -3.87 19.47
CA ALA A 84 -14.27 -3.88 20.89
C ALA A 84 -15.30 -2.80 21.25
N PRO A 85 -16.13 -3.00 22.31
CA PRO A 85 -16.15 -4.15 23.22
C PRO A 85 -16.84 -5.40 22.64
N ALA A 86 -17.67 -5.23 21.61
CA ALA A 86 -18.29 -6.33 20.87
C ALA A 86 -17.76 -6.30 19.42
N PRO A 87 -17.06 -7.35 18.95
CA PRO A 87 -16.53 -7.40 17.59
C PRO A 87 -17.66 -7.42 16.54
N GLU A 88 -17.57 -6.54 15.54
CA GLU A 88 -18.54 -6.41 14.45
C GLU A 88 -17.86 -6.55 13.08
N ASP A 89 -18.05 -7.70 12.44
CA ASP A 89 -17.41 -8.08 11.17
C ASP A 89 -17.60 -7.06 10.04
N GLN A 90 -18.82 -6.54 9.87
CA GLN A 90 -19.11 -5.56 8.82
C GLN A 90 -18.43 -4.20 9.11
N ALA A 91 -18.38 -3.79 10.37
CA ALA A 91 -17.71 -2.58 10.78
C ALA A 91 -16.18 -2.72 10.63
N ALA A 92 -15.63 -3.89 11.00
CA ALA A 92 -14.21 -4.20 10.86
C ALA A 92 -13.77 -4.23 9.39
N SER A 93 -14.58 -4.83 8.52
CA SER A 93 -14.35 -4.86 7.07
C SER A 93 -14.33 -3.43 6.49
N ARG A 94 -15.32 -2.59 6.84
CA ARG A 94 -15.37 -1.19 6.39
C ARG A 94 -14.15 -0.38 6.88
N ALA A 95 -13.82 -0.47 8.17
CA ALA A 95 -12.68 0.24 8.74
C ALA A 95 -11.35 -0.21 8.12
N ALA A 96 -11.18 -1.51 7.88
CA ALA A 96 -10.00 -2.02 7.19
C ALA A 96 -9.93 -1.57 5.72
N ILE A 97 -11.07 -1.48 5.02
CA ILE A 97 -11.15 -0.92 3.66
C ILE A 97 -10.76 0.56 3.65
N ASP A 98 -11.21 1.35 4.62
CA ASP A 98 -10.83 2.77 4.76
C ASP A 98 -9.30 2.92 4.92
N VAL A 99 -8.65 2.01 5.66
CA VAL A 99 -7.18 1.94 5.75
C VAL A 99 -6.55 1.62 4.40
N MET A 100 -7.12 0.71 3.60
CA MET A 100 -6.59 0.40 2.27
C MET A 100 -6.68 1.60 1.33
N ILE A 101 -7.79 2.35 1.39
CA ILE A 101 -8.02 3.56 0.61
C ILE A 101 -7.04 4.66 1.02
N TRP A 102 -6.88 4.91 2.33
CA TRP A 102 -5.89 5.84 2.85
C TRP A 102 -4.48 5.50 2.35
N GLY A 103 -4.10 4.22 2.43
CA GLY A 103 -2.78 3.74 2.09
C GLY A 103 -2.51 3.54 0.60
N GLY A 104 -3.51 3.67 -0.28
CA GLY A 104 -3.36 3.44 -1.72
C GLY A 104 -3.10 1.97 -2.11
N VAL A 105 -3.45 1.04 -1.22
CA VAL A 105 -3.16 -0.40 -1.33
C VAL A 105 -4.43 -1.23 -1.53
N GLN A 106 -5.42 -0.67 -2.24
CA GLN A 106 -6.72 -1.31 -2.40
C GLN A 106 -6.65 -2.63 -3.18
N ASN A 107 -5.73 -2.72 -4.13
CA ASN A 107 -5.62 -3.79 -5.13
C ASN A 107 -5.68 -5.21 -4.52
N GLY A 108 -6.82 -5.88 -4.68
CA GLY A 108 -7.09 -7.22 -4.16
C GLY A 108 -7.31 -7.28 -2.64
N ASN A 109 -6.85 -6.29 -1.88
CA ASN A 109 -7.09 -6.19 -0.44
C ASN A 109 -8.56 -5.84 -0.14
N VAL A 110 -9.16 -4.90 -0.87
CA VAL A 110 -10.57 -4.53 -0.69
C VAL A 110 -11.48 -5.70 -1.03
N SER A 111 -11.25 -6.37 -2.16
CA SER A 111 -12.03 -7.55 -2.53
C SER A 111 -11.85 -8.69 -1.52
N TRP A 112 -10.63 -8.94 -1.04
CA TRP A 112 -10.40 -9.94 0.00
C TRP A 112 -11.13 -9.60 1.30
N LEU A 113 -11.06 -8.36 1.79
CA LEU A 113 -11.76 -7.91 3.01
C LEU A 113 -13.28 -8.01 2.88
N THR A 114 -13.81 -7.77 1.67
CA THR A 114 -15.24 -7.88 1.38
C THR A 114 -15.70 -9.34 1.36
N ASN A 115 -14.90 -10.23 0.77
CA ASN A 115 -15.23 -11.65 0.63
C ASN A 115 -14.97 -12.46 1.90
N ASN A 116 -14.03 -12.04 2.74
CA ASN A 116 -13.70 -12.65 4.03
C ASN A 116 -14.26 -11.82 5.20
N CYS A 117 -15.43 -11.20 5.00
CA CYS A 117 -16.07 -10.36 6.01
C CYS A 117 -16.50 -11.18 7.23
N ASP A 118 -17.05 -12.37 7.03
CA ASP A 118 -17.56 -13.21 8.10
C ASP A 118 -16.38 -13.76 8.93
N GLY A 119 -16.36 -13.49 10.24
CA GLY A 119 -15.26 -13.83 11.16
C GLY A 119 -14.06 -12.86 11.13
N LEU A 120 -14.10 -11.81 10.31
CA LEU A 120 -12.98 -10.89 10.13
C LEU A 120 -12.56 -10.20 11.43
N ALA A 121 -13.51 -9.76 12.26
CA ALA A 121 -13.18 -9.03 13.47
C ALA A 121 -12.37 -9.91 14.44
N ASN A 122 -12.76 -11.18 14.59
CA ASN A 122 -12.03 -12.14 15.40
C ASN A 122 -10.65 -12.49 14.81
N LEU A 123 -10.54 -12.60 13.48
CA LEU A 123 -9.26 -12.80 12.81
C LEU A 123 -8.29 -11.64 13.07
N LEU A 124 -8.76 -10.40 13.00
CA LEU A 124 -7.93 -9.22 13.28
C LEU A 124 -7.50 -9.16 14.75
N ILE A 125 -8.41 -9.50 15.67
CA ILE A 125 -8.12 -9.58 17.11
C ILE A 125 -7.08 -10.67 17.41
N SER A 126 -7.26 -11.89 16.91
CA SER A 126 -6.34 -12.99 17.16
C SER A 126 -4.95 -12.73 16.56
N THR A 127 -4.91 -12.09 15.38
CA THR A 127 -3.65 -11.70 14.74
C THR A 127 -2.95 -10.59 15.54
N ARG A 128 -3.69 -9.59 16.02
CA ARG A 128 -3.15 -8.55 16.92
C ARG A 128 -2.54 -9.19 18.17
N ASP A 129 -3.28 -10.07 18.83
CA ASP A 129 -2.84 -10.68 20.08
C ASP A 129 -1.60 -11.57 19.86
N ALA A 130 -1.53 -12.26 18.72
CA ALA A 130 -0.34 -13.02 18.30
C ALA A 130 0.87 -12.12 18.01
N ILE A 131 0.67 -10.96 17.39
CA ILE A 131 1.73 -9.97 17.15
C ILE A 131 2.22 -9.38 18.47
N ASP A 132 1.30 -8.98 19.35
CA ASP A 132 1.60 -8.32 20.63
C ASP A 132 2.21 -9.29 21.66
N SER A 133 1.97 -10.60 21.57
CA SER A 133 2.73 -11.61 22.32
C SER A 133 4.20 -11.65 21.88
N GLY A 134 4.42 -11.36 20.59
CA GLY A 134 5.71 -11.31 19.96
C GLY A 134 6.38 -12.68 19.77
N GLU A 135 5.60 -13.75 19.84
CA GLU A 135 6.03 -15.10 19.47
C GLU A 135 6.04 -15.24 17.94
N LEU A 136 7.24 -15.28 17.33
CA LEU A 136 7.39 -15.32 15.85
C LEU A 136 6.78 -16.58 15.19
N ASN A 137 6.59 -17.64 15.96
CA ASN A 137 6.02 -18.92 15.50
C ASN A 137 4.62 -19.18 16.08
N HIS A 138 3.92 -18.13 16.53
CA HIS A 138 2.54 -18.27 17.01
C HIS A 138 1.66 -18.90 15.93
N SER A 139 0.77 -19.82 16.29
CA SER A 139 -0.01 -20.63 15.35
C SER A 139 -0.76 -19.80 14.31
N VAL A 140 -1.36 -18.69 14.73
CA VAL A 140 -2.04 -17.72 13.84
C VAL A 140 -1.09 -17.13 12.79
N LEU A 141 0.14 -16.79 13.17
CA LEU A 141 1.10 -16.11 12.27
C LEU A 141 1.74 -17.05 11.25
N VAL A 142 1.77 -18.35 11.55
CA VAL A 142 2.30 -19.38 10.65
C VAL A 142 1.22 -20.04 9.81
N ASP A 143 -0.05 -19.64 9.98
CA ASP A 143 -1.17 -20.11 9.19
C ASP A 143 -1.01 -19.65 7.72
N PRO A 144 -0.94 -20.56 6.74
CA PRO A 144 -0.82 -20.21 5.33
C PRO A 144 -2.04 -19.45 4.78
N GLU A 145 -3.20 -19.52 5.45
CA GLU A 145 -4.41 -18.79 5.06
C GLU A 145 -4.43 -17.34 5.59
N LEU A 146 -3.55 -16.99 6.54
CA LEU A 146 -3.46 -15.63 7.05
C LEU A 146 -2.99 -14.67 5.94
N ARG A 147 -3.85 -13.72 5.58
CA ARG A 147 -3.46 -12.63 4.69
C ARG A 147 -2.55 -11.64 5.41
N PHE A 148 -1.25 -11.79 5.23
CA PHE A 148 -0.25 -10.84 5.72
C PHE A 148 0.59 -10.30 4.55
N ASN A 149 0.34 -9.07 4.13
CA ASN A 149 1.10 -8.41 3.07
C ASN A 149 1.34 -6.94 3.45
N ALA A 150 2.05 -6.19 2.60
CA ALA A 150 2.39 -4.79 2.86
C ALA A 150 1.13 -3.93 3.12
N GLY A 151 0.03 -4.17 2.41
CA GLY A 151 -1.26 -3.54 2.68
C GLY A 151 -1.84 -3.88 4.05
N MET A 152 -1.91 -5.17 4.42
CA MET A 152 -2.43 -5.61 5.72
C MET A 152 -1.57 -5.15 6.90
N THR A 153 -0.26 -4.92 6.71
CA THR A 153 0.58 -4.31 7.77
C THR A 153 0.05 -2.95 8.21
N LYS A 154 -0.65 -2.20 7.34
CA LYS A 154 -1.28 -0.92 7.69
C LYS A 154 -2.39 -1.11 8.71
N VAL A 155 -3.28 -2.08 8.49
CA VAL A 155 -4.35 -2.43 9.44
C VAL A 155 -3.74 -2.90 10.77
N TYR A 156 -2.79 -3.84 10.71
CA TYR A 156 -2.16 -4.38 11.92
C TYR A 156 -1.42 -3.30 12.71
N SER A 157 -0.74 -2.35 12.04
CA SER A 157 -0.02 -1.25 12.69
C SER A 157 -0.91 -0.30 13.49
N LEU A 158 -2.23 -0.27 13.21
CA LEU A 158 -3.19 0.56 13.93
C LEU A 158 -3.83 -0.15 15.12
N ILE A 159 -3.84 -1.49 15.13
CA ILE A 159 -4.46 -2.27 16.22
C ILE A 159 -3.44 -2.87 17.19
N CYS A 160 -2.17 -3.03 16.77
CA CYS A 160 -1.08 -3.54 17.63
C CYS A 160 -0.37 -2.40 18.36
N LYS A 161 0.32 -2.72 19.47
CA LYS A 161 0.96 -1.69 20.34
C LYS A 161 2.17 -1.02 19.72
N GLN A 162 3.05 -1.81 19.11
CA GLN A 162 4.34 -1.35 18.59
C GLN A 162 4.68 -2.09 17.30
N LEU A 163 3.87 -1.89 16.27
CA LEU A 163 4.08 -2.48 14.95
C LEU A 163 4.18 -1.37 13.91
N VAL A 164 5.23 -1.41 13.10
CA VAL A 164 5.39 -0.47 11.98
C VAL A 164 4.63 -0.95 10.73
N ILE A 165 4.35 -0.04 9.82
CA ILE A 165 3.98 -0.33 8.43
C ILE A 165 5.25 -0.79 7.71
N TYR A 166 5.48 -2.11 7.71
CA TYR A 166 6.59 -2.72 7.02
C TYR A 166 6.24 -2.95 5.54
N ASP A 167 6.26 -1.87 4.76
CA ASP A 167 6.14 -1.90 3.30
C ASP A 167 7.52 -2.00 2.62
N SER A 168 7.55 -2.10 1.29
CA SER A 168 8.82 -2.22 0.59
C SER A 168 9.72 -0.98 0.66
N ARG A 169 9.20 0.21 1.01
CA ARG A 169 10.03 1.42 1.20
C ARG A 169 10.73 1.35 2.55
N VAL A 170 9.98 1.05 3.61
CA VAL A 170 10.56 0.87 4.95
C VAL A 170 11.59 -0.28 4.91
N ALA A 171 11.28 -1.39 4.24
CA ALA A 171 12.23 -2.49 4.05
C ALA A 171 13.50 -2.05 3.29
N ALA A 172 13.37 -1.30 2.20
CA ALA A 172 14.51 -0.78 1.43
C ALA A 172 15.41 0.13 2.27
N ALA A 173 14.82 1.08 3.00
CA ALA A 173 15.57 1.99 3.87
C ALA A 173 16.27 1.26 5.03
N LEU A 174 15.65 0.23 5.61
CA LEU A 174 16.27 -0.62 6.63
C LEU A 174 17.46 -1.42 6.06
N GLY A 175 17.30 -2.03 4.89
CA GLY A 175 18.41 -2.69 4.21
C GLY A 175 19.56 -1.73 3.92
N TRP A 176 19.26 -0.50 3.49
CA TRP A 176 20.27 0.54 3.27
C TRP A 176 21.00 0.95 4.55
N ALA A 177 20.28 1.04 5.67
CA ALA A 177 20.87 1.26 6.99
C ALA A 177 21.84 0.12 7.37
N VAL A 178 21.45 -1.13 7.13
CA VAL A 178 22.29 -2.30 7.38
C VAL A 178 23.55 -2.31 6.50
N VAL A 179 23.45 -1.90 5.23
CA VAL A 179 24.63 -1.76 4.37
C VAL A 179 25.61 -0.73 4.92
N LYS A 180 25.13 0.44 5.33
CA LYS A 180 25.98 1.47 5.95
C LYS A 180 26.64 0.96 7.24
N PHE A 181 25.88 0.27 8.09
CA PHE A 181 26.43 -0.37 9.29
C PHE A 181 27.55 -1.35 8.95
N CYS A 182 27.33 -2.26 7.99
CA CYS A 182 28.33 -3.24 7.56
C CYS A 182 29.61 -2.56 7.04
N GLN A 183 29.48 -1.44 6.33
CA GLN A 183 30.59 -0.66 5.77
C GLN A 183 31.35 0.15 6.84
N GLN A 184 30.70 0.54 7.92
CA GLN A 184 31.27 1.34 9.01
C GLN A 184 31.74 0.49 10.20
N ALA A 185 31.30 -0.78 10.29
CA ALA A 185 31.77 -1.73 11.29
C ALA A 185 33.29 -1.92 11.20
N ASN A 186 33.91 -2.24 12.34
CA ASN A 186 35.34 -2.52 12.43
C ASN A 186 35.58 -3.88 13.14
N PRO A 187 36.02 -4.92 12.43
CA PRO A 187 36.27 -4.97 10.98
C PRO A 187 34.98 -4.82 10.15
N LYS A 188 35.12 -4.38 8.89
CA LYS A 188 33.99 -4.27 7.96
C LYS A 188 33.36 -5.64 7.72
N LEU A 189 32.04 -5.68 7.63
CA LEU A 189 31.30 -6.90 7.33
C LEU A 189 31.14 -7.05 5.81
N THR A 190 31.42 -8.25 5.30
CA THR A 190 31.32 -8.57 3.86
C THR A 190 30.01 -9.25 3.48
N GLN A 191 29.21 -9.64 4.48
CA GLN A 191 27.90 -10.27 4.32
C GLN A 191 26.91 -9.63 5.29
N VAL A 192 25.64 -9.59 4.90
CA VAL A 192 24.55 -9.12 5.78
C VAL A 192 24.36 -10.15 6.89
N PRO A 193 24.39 -9.75 8.18
CA PRO A 193 24.07 -10.65 9.28
C PRO A 193 22.64 -11.20 9.13
N PRO A 194 22.39 -12.50 9.32
CA PRO A 194 21.06 -13.10 9.09
C PRO A 194 19.92 -12.40 9.84
N GLU A 195 20.18 -11.94 11.07
CA GLU A 195 19.22 -11.23 11.91
C GLU A 195 18.94 -9.77 11.48
N LEU A 196 19.71 -9.26 10.51
CA LEU A 196 19.55 -7.95 9.88
C LEU A 196 19.23 -8.06 8.38
N ALA A 197 18.98 -9.28 7.88
CA ALA A 197 18.66 -9.57 6.49
C ALA A 197 17.19 -9.23 6.14
N PHE A 198 16.77 -8.00 6.44
CA PHE A 198 15.43 -7.47 6.18
C PHE A 198 15.00 -7.76 4.74
N PRO A 199 13.98 -8.61 4.52
CA PRO A 199 13.49 -8.89 3.18
C PRO A 199 12.87 -7.64 2.59
N TRP A 200 13.12 -7.40 1.30
CA TRP A 200 12.68 -6.22 0.57
C TRP A 200 11.96 -6.61 -0.73
N ALA A 201 11.16 -5.71 -1.30
CA ALA A 201 10.52 -5.92 -2.59
C ALA A 201 10.96 -4.86 -3.61
N ALA A 202 11.19 -5.32 -4.84
CA ALA A 202 11.47 -4.45 -5.97
C ALA A 202 10.29 -3.51 -6.23
N ALA A 203 10.60 -2.26 -6.55
CA ALA A 203 9.59 -1.41 -7.12
C ALA A 203 9.15 -1.98 -8.47
N ARG A 204 7.85 -1.94 -8.75
CA ARG A 204 7.32 -2.40 -10.04
C ARG A 204 7.88 -1.51 -11.15
N PRO A 205 8.42 -2.09 -12.24
CA PRO A 205 8.98 -1.32 -13.33
C PRO A 205 7.88 -0.57 -14.09
N THR A 206 7.95 0.76 -14.09
CA THR A 206 7.22 1.61 -15.04
C THR A 206 8.14 1.95 -16.22
N LYS A 207 7.59 2.01 -17.44
CA LYS A 207 8.37 2.17 -18.69
C LYS A 207 9.29 3.40 -18.63
N GLY A 208 10.58 3.18 -18.45
CA GLY A 208 11.65 4.16 -18.76
C GLY A 208 12.63 4.49 -17.63
N ILE A 209 12.24 4.42 -16.35
CA ILE A 209 13.13 4.72 -15.21
C ILE A 209 12.70 3.88 -14.00
N SER A 210 13.46 2.83 -13.67
CA SER A 210 13.16 2.00 -12.49
C SER A 210 13.49 2.75 -11.19
N LYS A 211 12.59 2.70 -10.21
CA LYS A 211 12.91 3.04 -8.81
C LYS A 211 13.96 2.08 -8.30
N GLN A 212 15.05 2.59 -7.75
CA GLN A 212 16.08 1.74 -7.17
C GLN A 212 15.75 1.53 -5.69
N ARG A 213 15.05 0.45 -5.38
CA ARG A 213 14.79 0.05 -3.98
C ARG A 213 15.68 -1.07 -3.47
N ASP A 214 16.51 -1.66 -4.33
CA ASP A 214 17.44 -2.71 -3.93
C ASP A 214 18.48 -2.11 -2.98
N PRO A 215 18.48 -2.48 -1.69
CA PRO A 215 19.48 -1.99 -0.77
C PRO A 215 20.83 -2.67 -0.98
N SER A 216 20.91 -3.75 -1.77
CA SER A 216 22.10 -4.59 -1.88
C SER A 216 23.29 -3.86 -2.50
N GLN A 217 24.49 -4.09 -1.95
CA GLN A 217 25.74 -3.55 -2.47
C GLN A 217 26.86 -4.59 -2.40
N GLY A 218 27.44 -4.95 -3.55
CA GLY A 218 28.48 -5.99 -3.61
C GLY A 218 27.98 -7.33 -3.05
N ASN A 219 28.66 -7.86 -2.03
CA ASN A 219 28.29 -9.12 -1.37
C ASN A 219 27.22 -8.96 -0.27
N LEU A 220 26.82 -7.72 0.05
CA LEU A 220 25.73 -7.46 0.99
C LEU A 220 24.41 -7.61 0.24
N ARG A 221 23.79 -8.79 0.35
CA ARG A 221 22.54 -9.15 -0.34
C ARG A 221 21.40 -9.35 0.65
N PHE A 222 20.18 -9.02 0.23
CA PHE A 222 18.97 -9.15 1.03
C PHE A 222 17.96 -10.08 0.34
N PRO A 223 17.19 -10.87 1.12
CA PRO A 223 16.17 -11.74 0.55
C PRO A 223 14.98 -10.94 0.00
N SER A 224 14.20 -11.57 -0.88
CA SER A 224 12.95 -10.99 -1.35
C SER A 224 11.84 -11.12 -0.30
N LEU A 225 11.09 -10.05 -0.09
CA LEU A 225 9.91 -10.03 0.78
C LEU A 225 8.81 -10.92 0.21
N GLN A 226 8.33 -11.86 1.01
CA GLN A 226 7.23 -12.77 0.68
C GLN A 226 6.05 -12.49 1.62
N PRO A 227 4.80 -12.51 1.11
CA PRO A 227 3.62 -12.37 1.96
C PRO A 227 3.46 -13.58 2.91
N GLY A 228 2.52 -13.49 3.84
CA GLY A 228 2.20 -14.50 4.85
C GLY A 228 3.20 -14.50 6.00
N THR A 229 3.56 -15.69 6.46
CA THR A 229 4.40 -15.94 7.64
C THR A 229 5.69 -15.15 7.65
N VAL A 230 6.42 -15.13 6.52
CA VAL A 230 7.72 -14.44 6.43
C VAL A 230 7.55 -12.94 6.62
N HIS A 231 6.52 -12.33 6.02
CA HIS A 231 6.21 -10.91 6.22
C HIS A 231 5.87 -10.63 7.68
N ALA A 232 5.02 -11.45 8.30
CA ALA A 232 4.62 -11.26 9.69
C ALA A 232 5.82 -11.27 10.65
N GLN A 233 6.69 -12.28 10.50
CA GLN A 233 7.89 -12.43 11.33
C GLN A 233 8.84 -11.25 11.19
N TRP A 234 9.12 -10.82 9.95
CA TRP A 234 10.01 -9.70 9.70
C TRP A 234 9.41 -8.35 10.08
N ASN A 235 8.10 -8.17 9.98
CA ASN A 235 7.44 -6.96 10.47
C ASN A 235 7.58 -6.85 12.01
N ILE A 236 7.33 -7.95 12.75
CA ILE A 236 7.52 -7.99 14.20
C ILE A 236 8.99 -7.73 14.56
N GLN A 237 9.93 -8.36 13.87
CA GLN A 237 11.36 -8.18 14.12
C GLN A 237 11.83 -6.75 13.81
N ALA A 238 11.46 -6.17 12.67
CA ALA A 238 11.78 -4.79 12.32
C ALA A 238 11.21 -3.81 13.34
N SER A 239 9.95 -4.00 13.76
CA SER A 239 9.30 -3.16 14.76
C SER A 239 10.03 -3.20 16.10
N ARG A 240 10.43 -4.39 16.56
CA ARG A 240 11.23 -4.57 17.79
C ARG A 240 12.59 -3.92 17.71
N ILE A 241 13.29 -4.06 16.58
CA ILE A 241 14.61 -3.47 16.38
C ILE A 241 14.51 -1.93 16.39
N LEU A 242 13.52 -1.37 15.71
CA LEU A 242 13.31 0.08 15.68
C LEU A 242 12.89 0.64 17.04
N ALA A 243 12.03 -0.07 17.78
CA ALA A 243 11.71 0.27 19.16
C ALA A 243 12.97 0.24 20.05
N ALA A 244 13.83 -0.78 19.90
CA ALA A 244 15.08 -0.88 20.64
C ALA A 244 16.08 0.24 20.26
N VAL A 245 16.14 0.65 19.00
CA VAL A 245 16.93 1.81 18.55
C VAL A 245 16.47 3.09 19.25
N LEU A 246 15.17 3.34 19.31
CA LEU A 246 14.62 4.53 19.98
C LEU A 246 14.80 4.48 21.50
N ALA A 247 14.75 3.30 22.11
CA ALA A 247 14.95 3.12 23.55
C ALA A 247 16.43 3.13 23.98
N HIS A 248 17.37 3.04 23.04
CA HIS A 248 18.79 3.01 23.35
C HIS A 248 19.30 4.37 23.84
N ALA A 249 20.27 4.37 24.77
CA ALA A 249 20.77 5.60 25.40
C ALA A 249 21.28 6.65 24.39
N ASN A 250 21.89 6.20 23.28
CA ASN A 250 22.38 7.10 22.22
C ASN A 250 21.26 7.88 21.52
N ALA A 251 20.02 7.39 21.55
CA ALA A 251 18.87 8.06 20.92
C ALA A 251 18.18 9.06 21.86
N LYS A 252 18.61 9.20 23.13
CA LYS A 252 17.92 10.04 24.13
C LYS A 252 17.71 11.48 23.65
N ASP A 253 18.71 12.06 22.99
CA ASP A 253 18.69 13.45 22.52
C ASP A 253 18.21 13.60 21.07
N SER A 254 17.85 12.49 20.42
CA SER A 254 17.33 12.46 19.05
C SER A 254 16.03 13.25 18.94
N GLY A 255 15.82 13.92 17.80
CA GLY A 255 14.56 14.58 17.49
C GLY A 255 13.34 13.64 17.59
N PHE A 256 13.51 12.35 17.28
CA PHE A 256 12.42 11.36 17.37
C PHE A 256 11.89 11.14 18.79
N ASN A 257 12.74 11.31 19.81
CA ASN A 257 12.37 11.12 21.22
C ASN A 257 11.91 12.42 21.89
N LYS A 258 11.98 13.55 21.18
CA LYS A 258 11.43 14.83 21.66
C LYS A 258 9.93 14.87 21.39
N HIS A 259 9.21 15.64 22.19
CA HIS A 259 7.80 15.92 21.90
C HIS A 259 7.70 16.75 20.62
N ASP A 260 6.73 16.44 19.76
CA ASP A 260 6.34 17.32 18.67
C ASP A 260 4.83 17.47 18.62
N ASP A 261 4.38 18.50 17.90
CA ASP A 261 2.97 18.85 17.78
C ASP A 261 2.24 17.95 16.77
N SER A 262 2.91 16.96 16.18
CA SER A 262 2.30 16.04 15.21
C SER A 262 1.40 15.00 15.89
N GLY A 263 1.62 14.71 17.18
CA GLY A 263 0.90 13.70 17.95
C GLY A 263 1.31 12.25 17.67
N GLY A 264 2.35 12.04 16.84
CA GLY A 264 2.83 10.70 16.48
C GLY A 264 3.80 10.10 17.51
N SER A 265 3.69 8.80 17.77
CA SER A 265 4.68 8.10 18.61
C SER A 265 6.08 8.14 17.99
N PRO A 266 7.17 8.11 18.78
CA PRO A 266 8.55 8.08 18.25
C PRO A 266 8.75 7.00 17.16
N LEU A 267 8.15 5.82 17.35
CA LEU A 267 8.22 4.72 16.39
C LEU A 267 7.55 5.06 15.05
N ARG A 268 6.38 5.71 15.08
CA ARG A 268 5.68 6.14 13.86
C ARG A 268 6.47 7.22 13.10
N ARG A 269 7.15 8.10 13.83
CA ARG A 269 8.00 9.14 13.24
C ARG A 269 9.21 8.55 12.55
N LEU A 270 9.87 7.57 13.18
CA LEU A 270 10.99 6.84 12.59
C LEU A 270 10.56 6.03 11.35
N GLU A 271 9.41 5.37 11.40
CA GLU A 271 8.81 4.70 10.23
C GLU A 271 8.57 5.69 9.08
N ALA A 272 7.97 6.85 9.35
CA ALA A 272 7.71 7.87 8.34
C ALA A 272 9.00 8.38 7.67
N ALA A 273 10.10 8.52 8.42
CA ALA A 273 11.41 8.84 7.86
C ALA A 273 11.93 7.74 6.92
N LEU A 274 11.88 6.48 7.37
CA LEU A 274 12.31 5.32 6.57
C LEU A 274 11.51 5.19 5.28
N PHE A 275 10.20 5.41 5.36
CA PHE A 275 9.28 5.43 4.24
C PHE A 275 9.64 6.50 3.19
N MET A 276 10.04 7.70 3.63
CA MET A 276 10.46 8.77 2.71
C MET A 276 11.81 8.47 2.05
N ILE A 277 12.79 7.96 2.79
CA ILE A 277 14.10 7.58 2.23
C ILE A 277 13.97 6.40 1.27
N GLY A 278 13.21 5.38 1.66
CA GLY A 278 13.02 4.15 0.90
C GLY A 278 12.18 4.29 -0.36
N TYR A 279 11.70 5.51 -0.68
CA TYR A 279 11.04 5.78 -1.94
C TYR A 279 11.92 5.43 -3.14
N ASP A 280 13.18 5.86 -3.10
CA ASP A 280 14.22 5.61 -4.12
C ASP A 280 15.61 5.77 -3.51
N LEU A 281 16.44 4.73 -3.52
CA LEU A 281 17.81 4.71 -2.99
C LEU A 281 18.87 5.14 -4.04
N GLY A 282 18.51 5.29 -5.31
CA GLY A 282 19.44 5.53 -6.42
C GLY A 282 19.98 6.96 -6.53
N GLY A 283 19.52 7.91 -5.72
CA GLY A 283 19.86 9.33 -5.86
C GLY A 283 21.20 9.80 -5.26
N GLY A 284 22.09 8.87 -4.92
CA GLY A 284 23.50 9.16 -4.67
C GLY A 284 24.29 9.16 -5.98
N ALA A 285 24.94 10.28 -6.31
CA ALA A 285 25.83 10.53 -7.46
C ALA A 285 25.95 9.39 -8.49
N ALA A 286 25.38 9.62 -9.68
CA ALA A 286 25.62 8.81 -10.85
C ALA A 286 27.12 8.80 -11.20
N THR A 287 27.87 7.86 -10.65
CA THR A 287 29.02 7.29 -11.37
C THR A 287 28.45 6.25 -12.31
N ALA A 288 28.41 6.62 -13.59
CA ALA A 288 28.18 5.70 -14.68
C ALA A 288 29.23 4.58 -14.61
N MET A 289 28.80 3.41 -14.16
CA MET A 289 29.37 2.15 -14.61
C MET A 289 28.23 1.40 -15.27
N GLU A 290 28.32 1.34 -16.60
CA GLU A 290 27.59 0.38 -17.40
C GLU A 290 27.93 -1.02 -16.88
N THR A 291 26.93 -1.71 -16.36
CA THR A 291 27.06 -3.15 -16.08
C THR A 291 26.09 -3.88 -16.98
N GLU A 292 26.68 -4.69 -17.84
CA GLU A 292 26.01 -5.55 -18.82
C GLU A 292 24.90 -6.37 -18.17
N ALA A 293 23.74 -6.33 -18.83
CA ALA A 293 22.57 -7.09 -18.44
C ALA A 293 22.83 -8.60 -18.59
N SER A 294 23.14 -9.26 -17.48
CA SER A 294 23.05 -10.71 -17.39
C SER A 294 21.58 -11.11 -17.36
N GLN A 295 21.10 -11.58 -18.51
CA GLN A 295 19.80 -12.23 -18.65
C GLN A 295 19.83 -13.57 -17.92
N SER A 296 19.19 -13.64 -16.75
CA SER A 296 18.64 -14.90 -16.24
C SER A 296 17.26 -14.65 -15.66
N ALA A 297 16.25 -14.69 -16.52
CA ALA A 297 14.85 -14.67 -16.13
C ALA A 297 14.26 -16.06 -16.33
N MET A 298 14.13 -16.81 -15.24
CA MET A 298 13.07 -17.81 -15.13
C MET A 298 11.79 -17.06 -14.74
N PRO A 299 10.70 -17.12 -15.53
CA PRO A 299 9.46 -16.45 -15.16
C PRO A 299 8.75 -17.27 -14.08
N ALA A 300 8.58 -16.68 -12.89
CA ALA A 300 7.55 -17.12 -11.96
C ALA A 300 6.17 -16.82 -12.58
N PRO A 301 5.19 -17.73 -12.51
CA PRO A 301 3.84 -17.42 -12.97
C PRO A 301 3.20 -16.41 -11.98
N THR A 302 2.47 -15.43 -12.52
CA THR A 302 1.63 -14.40 -11.83
C THR A 302 2.23 -13.06 -11.34
N ALA A 303 3.49 -12.72 -11.65
CA ALA A 303 4.01 -11.39 -11.32
C ALA A 303 3.19 -10.25 -11.98
N GLY A 304 2.52 -9.41 -11.17
CA GLY A 304 1.82 -8.19 -11.60
C GLY A 304 0.31 -8.30 -11.83
N TRP A 305 -0.30 -9.46 -11.58
CA TRP A 305 -1.75 -9.66 -11.68
C TRP A 305 -2.40 -9.70 -10.29
N VAL A 306 -3.50 -8.98 -10.14
CA VAL A 306 -4.29 -8.83 -8.91
C VAL A 306 -5.53 -9.71 -9.01
N GLU A 307 -5.75 -10.58 -8.05
CA GLU A 307 -6.97 -11.40 -7.97
C GLU A 307 -8.20 -10.54 -7.64
N CYS A 308 -9.32 -10.81 -8.29
CA CYS A 308 -10.59 -10.13 -8.08
C CYS A 308 -11.77 -11.05 -8.44
N TRP A 309 -12.99 -10.67 -8.05
CA TRP A 309 -14.19 -11.49 -8.26
C TRP A 309 -15.33 -10.66 -8.86
N THR A 310 -16.01 -11.21 -9.87
CA THR A 310 -17.14 -10.51 -10.49
C THR A 310 -18.28 -10.30 -9.48
N PRO A 311 -19.04 -9.20 -9.54
CA PRO A 311 -19.97 -8.88 -8.46
C PRO A 311 -21.13 -9.87 -8.32
N SER A 312 -21.73 -10.35 -9.41
CA SER A 312 -22.97 -11.16 -9.33
C SER A 312 -22.72 -12.64 -9.01
N HIS A 313 -21.72 -13.25 -9.65
CA HIS A 313 -21.48 -14.70 -9.56
C HIS A 313 -20.21 -15.07 -8.82
N ARG A 314 -19.48 -14.08 -8.27
CA ARG A 314 -18.18 -14.28 -7.62
C ARG A 314 -17.22 -15.14 -8.45
N LYS A 315 -17.24 -14.98 -9.78
CA LYS A 315 -16.30 -15.66 -10.66
C LYS A 315 -14.93 -15.02 -10.50
N PRO A 316 -13.88 -15.79 -10.14
CA PRO A 316 -12.54 -15.24 -10.01
C PRO A 316 -11.99 -14.81 -11.37
N PHE A 317 -11.22 -13.74 -11.37
CA PHE A 317 -10.43 -13.27 -12.50
C PHE A 317 -9.21 -12.53 -11.97
N HIS A 318 -8.28 -12.19 -12.86
CA HIS A 318 -7.17 -11.34 -12.50
C HIS A 318 -7.19 -10.04 -13.30
N TYR A 319 -6.74 -8.95 -12.71
CA TYR A 319 -6.55 -7.69 -13.41
C TYR A 319 -5.19 -7.06 -13.11
N ARG A 320 -4.79 -6.07 -13.90
CA ARG A 320 -3.65 -5.21 -13.59
C ARG A 320 -3.94 -3.78 -13.98
N VAL A 321 -3.41 -2.85 -13.18
CA VAL A 321 -3.41 -1.42 -13.49
C VAL A 321 -2.22 -1.13 -14.39
N THR A 322 -2.43 -0.31 -15.40
CA THR A 322 -1.39 0.14 -16.34
C THR A 322 -1.48 1.66 -16.49
N GLY A 323 -0.42 2.30 -17.01
CA GLY A 323 -0.48 3.72 -17.36
C GLY A 323 -1.46 4.06 -18.50
N GLN A 324 -2.21 3.09 -19.03
CA GLN A 324 -3.18 3.26 -20.13
C GLN A 324 -4.59 2.79 -19.76
N GLY A 325 -4.85 2.49 -18.48
CA GLY A 325 -6.11 1.93 -17.99
C GLY A 325 -5.91 0.54 -17.38
N PHE A 326 -6.85 -0.38 -17.63
CA PHE A 326 -6.86 -1.71 -17.02
C PHE A 326 -6.73 -2.84 -18.03
N GLU A 327 -6.16 -3.95 -17.60
CA GLU A 327 -6.22 -5.22 -18.33
C GLU A 327 -6.76 -6.32 -17.42
N THR A 328 -7.58 -7.23 -17.95
CA THR A 328 -8.02 -8.44 -17.24
C THR A 328 -7.56 -9.70 -17.94
N HIS A 329 -7.23 -10.72 -17.16
CA HIS A 329 -6.85 -12.03 -17.62
C HIS A 329 -7.97 -13.05 -17.35
N GLY A 330 -8.52 -13.61 -18.43
CA GLY A 330 -9.44 -14.74 -18.43
C GLY A 330 -9.00 -15.76 -19.48
N LYS A 331 -9.89 -16.15 -20.40
CA LYS A 331 -9.50 -16.92 -21.61
C LYS A 331 -8.63 -16.11 -22.59
N SER A 332 -8.73 -14.79 -22.53
CA SER A 332 -7.96 -13.82 -23.31
C SER A 332 -7.79 -12.55 -22.48
N ILE A 333 -6.87 -11.67 -22.92
CA ILE A 333 -6.69 -10.36 -22.30
C ILE A 333 -7.77 -9.40 -22.81
N THR A 334 -8.59 -8.88 -21.89
CA THR A 334 -9.50 -7.76 -22.16
C THR A 334 -8.85 -6.47 -21.69
N ARG A 335 -8.86 -5.42 -22.53
CA ARG A 335 -8.31 -4.10 -22.19
C ARG A 335 -9.44 -3.10 -22.00
N TYR A 336 -9.29 -2.25 -20.98
CA TYR A 336 -10.15 -1.12 -20.67
C TYR A 336 -9.30 0.15 -20.77
N PRO A 337 -9.25 0.79 -21.95
CA PRO A 337 -8.47 2.02 -22.14
C PRO A 337 -8.91 3.12 -21.19
N LEU A 338 -7.98 3.97 -20.75
CA LEU A 338 -8.24 5.08 -19.83
C LEU A 338 -9.42 5.95 -20.27
N GLN A 339 -9.48 6.29 -21.57
CA GLN A 339 -10.57 7.06 -22.15
C GLN A 339 -11.94 6.37 -21.94
N VAL A 340 -12.03 5.07 -22.20
CA VAL A 340 -13.26 4.29 -22.03
C VAL A 340 -13.70 4.26 -20.56
N VAL A 341 -12.74 4.14 -19.63
CA VAL A 341 -13.03 4.18 -18.19
C VAL A 341 -13.57 5.55 -17.79
N ASN A 342 -12.90 6.63 -18.19
CA ASN A 342 -13.34 7.99 -17.92
C ASN A 342 -14.72 8.29 -18.54
N ASP A 343 -14.97 7.87 -19.78
CA ASP A 343 -16.27 8.04 -20.44
C ASP A 343 -17.38 7.27 -19.72
N THR A 344 -17.08 6.07 -19.23
CA THR A 344 -18.01 5.27 -18.40
C THR A 344 -18.33 6.00 -17.09
N LEU A 345 -17.32 6.49 -16.36
CA LEU A 345 -17.51 7.23 -15.11
C LEU A 345 -18.29 8.54 -15.34
N ASN A 346 -17.95 9.30 -16.37
CA ASN A 346 -18.64 10.55 -16.72
C ASN A 346 -20.09 10.32 -17.15
N TYR A 347 -20.40 9.20 -17.81
CA TYR A 347 -21.77 8.81 -18.07
C TYR A 347 -22.53 8.58 -16.76
N LEU A 348 -21.97 7.77 -15.85
CA LEU A 348 -22.59 7.50 -14.54
C LEU A 348 -22.80 8.79 -13.74
N TRP A 349 -21.83 9.70 -13.73
CA TRP A 349 -21.94 10.98 -13.04
C TRP A 349 -23.07 11.84 -13.61
N ARG A 350 -23.18 11.96 -14.93
CA ARG A 350 -24.27 12.73 -15.57
C ARG A 350 -25.65 12.14 -15.31
N GLN A 351 -25.77 10.81 -15.25
CA GLN A 351 -27.06 10.16 -15.09
C GLN A 351 -27.50 10.07 -13.62
N PHE A 352 -26.57 9.79 -12.71
CA PHE A 352 -26.90 9.46 -11.32
C PHE A 352 -26.44 10.51 -10.32
N GLY A 353 -25.47 11.37 -10.66
CA GLY A 353 -24.87 12.29 -9.70
C GLY A 353 -24.31 11.54 -8.49
N ARG A 354 -24.69 11.98 -7.28
CA ARG A 354 -24.42 11.29 -5.99
C ARG A 354 -25.40 10.13 -5.70
N GLY A 355 -26.26 9.79 -6.65
CA GLY A 355 -27.26 8.73 -6.54
C GLY A 355 -26.69 7.34 -6.84
N LYS A 356 -27.45 6.31 -6.44
CA LYS A 356 -27.07 4.90 -6.62
C LYS A 356 -27.38 4.41 -8.04
N PHE A 357 -26.52 3.54 -8.57
CA PHE A 357 -26.71 2.90 -9.87
C PHE A 357 -26.49 1.38 -9.81
N PRO A 358 -27.18 0.60 -10.66
CA PRO A 358 -27.06 -0.84 -10.75
C PRO A 358 -25.96 -1.30 -11.73
N LEU A 359 -25.78 -2.62 -11.83
CA LEU A 359 -24.83 -3.24 -12.77
C LEU A 359 -25.29 -3.10 -14.24
N ALA A 360 -26.58 -3.33 -14.50
CA ALA A 360 -27.23 -3.18 -15.80
C ALA A 360 -26.42 -3.71 -17.02
N ASN A 361 -25.98 -4.97 -17.00
CA ASN A 361 -25.04 -5.51 -17.99
C ASN A 361 -25.60 -6.63 -18.88
N SER A 362 -26.92 -6.64 -19.13
CA SER A 362 -27.56 -7.63 -19.99
C SER A 362 -26.98 -7.59 -21.40
N ALA A 363 -26.54 -8.75 -21.92
CA ALA A 363 -25.95 -8.86 -23.26
C ALA A 363 -26.95 -8.46 -24.36
N ASP A 364 -28.22 -8.78 -24.16
CA ASP A 364 -29.29 -8.52 -25.12
C ASP A 364 -30.09 -7.27 -24.76
N GLY A 365 -30.34 -7.07 -23.46
CA GLY A 365 -31.21 -6.00 -22.99
C GLY A 365 -30.60 -4.60 -23.11
N VAL A 366 -29.27 -4.46 -22.95
CA VAL A 366 -28.61 -3.16 -23.09
C VAL A 366 -28.60 -2.70 -24.55
N PRO A 367 -28.18 -3.52 -25.55
CA PRO A 367 -28.29 -3.13 -26.96
C PRO A 367 -29.74 -2.90 -27.42
N ALA A 368 -30.70 -3.64 -26.87
CA ALA A 368 -32.12 -3.48 -27.16
C ALA A 368 -32.78 -2.26 -26.48
N GLY A 369 -32.08 -1.57 -25.57
CA GLY A 369 -32.63 -0.44 -24.82
C GLY A 369 -33.71 -0.83 -23.81
N THR A 370 -33.74 -2.10 -23.37
CA THR A 370 -34.74 -2.62 -22.41
C THR A 370 -34.18 -2.81 -21.00
N SER A 371 -32.87 -2.66 -20.82
CA SER A 371 -32.23 -2.64 -19.50
C SER A 371 -32.36 -1.27 -18.84
N GLU A 372 -32.40 -1.26 -17.50
CA GLU A 372 -32.23 -0.03 -16.72
C GLU A 372 -30.87 0.62 -16.97
N GLU A 373 -30.74 1.92 -16.72
CA GLU A 373 -29.46 2.60 -16.80
C GLU A 373 -28.53 2.14 -15.66
N GLY A 374 -27.23 2.03 -15.94
CA GLY A 374 -26.23 1.63 -14.96
C GLY A 374 -24.84 1.51 -15.57
N ILE A 375 -23.92 0.80 -14.89
CA ILE A 375 -22.53 0.71 -15.39
C ILE A 375 -22.41 -0.06 -16.71
N GLY A 376 -23.26 -1.03 -16.98
CA GLY A 376 -23.26 -1.74 -18.26
C GLY A 376 -23.75 -0.89 -19.43
N THR A 377 -24.78 -0.07 -19.25
CA THR A 377 -25.20 0.91 -20.27
C THR A 377 -24.13 1.98 -20.48
N ALA A 378 -23.56 2.51 -19.39
CA ALA A 378 -22.44 3.46 -19.43
C ALA A 378 -21.23 2.93 -20.21
N TYR A 379 -20.80 1.70 -19.91
CA TYR A 379 -19.68 1.05 -20.60
C TYR A 379 -20.01 0.82 -22.09
N TYR A 380 -21.25 0.39 -22.40
CA TYR A 380 -21.70 0.21 -23.77
C TYR A 380 -21.62 1.50 -24.60
N HIS A 381 -21.98 2.65 -24.01
CA HIS A 381 -21.78 3.94 -24.64
C HIS A 381 -20.31 4.29 -24.83
N ALA A 382 -19.47 4.07 -23.81
CA ALA A 382 -18.04 4.38 -23.85
C ALA A 382 -17.25 3.58 -24.89
N ILE A 383 -17.68 2.36 -25.22
CA ILE A 383 -17.05 1.52 -26.25
C ILE A 383 -17.68 1.67 -27.64
N ASN A 384 -18.42 2.76 -27.90
CA ASN A 384 -19.12 3.00 -29.16
C ASN A 384 -20.10 1.87 -29.53
N ARG A 385 -20.89 1.40 -28.56
CA ARG A 385 -21.99 0.44 -28.75
C ARG A 385 -21.58 -0.94 -29.30
N GLN A 386 -20.34 -1.35 -29.06
CA GLN A 386 -19.89 -2.71 -29.37
C GLN A 386 -20.60 -3.75 -28.50
N GLN A 387 -20.87 -4.94 -29.03
CA GLN A 387 -21.52 -6.06 -28.31
C GLN A 387 -20.57 -6.75 -27.32
N ARG A 388 -20.10 -6.00 -26.31
CA ARG A 388 -19.19 -6.46 -25.26
C ARG A 388 -19.68 -6.06 -23.86
N VAL A 389 -20.97 -5.78 -23.73
CA VAL A 389 -21.62 -5.31 -22.50
C VAL A 389 -21.29 -6.18 -21.27
N PRO A 390 -21.28 -7.53 -21.33
CA PRO A 390 -21.00 -8.34 -20.15
C PRO A 390 -19.61 -8.11 -19.53
N GLU A 391 -18.65 -7.58 -20.30
CA GLU A 391 -17.32 -7.21 -19.81
C GLU A 391 -17.35 -6.09 -18.76
N SER A 392 -18.44 -5.31 -18.70
CA SER A 392 -18.64 -4.29 -17.65
C SER A 392 -18.71 -4.90 -16.25
N SER A 393 -19.00 -6.20 -16.12
CA SER A 393 -18.97 -6.90 -14.83
C SER A 393 -17.58 -6.94 -14.21
N ARG A 394 -16.54 -7.15 -15.03
CA ARG A 394 -15.16 -7.10 -14.56
C ARG A 394 -14.70 -5.67 -14.30
N LEU A 395 -15.12 -4.72 -15.14
CA LEU A 395 -14.85 -3.29 -14.91
C LEU A 395 -15.46 -2.82 -13.59
N ALA A 396 -16.71 -3.17 -13.31
CA ALA A 396 -17.38 -2.87 -12.05
C ALA A 396 -16.60 -3.44 -10.85
N ALA A 397 -16.17 -4.71 -10.93
CA ALA A 397 -15.38 -5.33 -9.88
C ALA A 397 -14.02 -4.62 -9.67
N ILE A 398 -13.33 -4.21 -10.75
CA ILE A 398 -12.08 -3.45 -10.65
C ILE A 398 -12.35 -2.11 -9.97
N LEU A 399 -13.35 -1.35 -10.42
CA LEU A 399 -13.66 -0.04 -9.85
C LEU A 399 -14.10 -0.13 -8.38
N GLU A 400 -14.81 -1.20 -8.01
CA GLU A 400 -15.17 -1.50 -6.61
C GLU A 400 -13.91 -1.84 -5.79
N ASP A 401 -13.04 -2.70 -6.32
CA ASP A 401 -11.80 -3.09 -5.65
C ASP A 401 -10.83 -1.90 -5.49
N LEU A 402 -10.84 -0.93 -6.40
CA LEU A 402 -10.05 0.31 -6.29
C LEU A 402 -10.72 1.37 -5.38
N GLY A 403 -11.94 1.12 -4.90
CA GLY A 403 -12.72 2.05 -4.10
C GLY A 403 -13.35 3.21 -4.88
N VAL A 404 -13.21 3.23 -6.22
CA VAL A 404 -13.78 4.25 -7.12
C VAL A 404 -15.31 4.22 -7.10
N ILE A 405 -15.88 3.03 -6.90
CA ILE A 405 -17.30 2.87 -6.64
C ILE A 405 -17.49 2.10 -5.32
N GLN A 406 -18.49 2.48 -4.54
CA GLN A 406 -18.74 1.88 -3.22
C GLN A 406 -20.04 1.09 -3.24
N LEU A 407 -19.99 -0.18 -2.82
CA LEU A 407 -21.17 -1.04 -2.75
C LEU A 407 -22.08 -0.63 -1.58
N VAL A 408 -23.30 -0.19 -1.89
CA VAL A 408 -24.28 0.29 -0.87
C VAL A 408 -25.46 -0.66 -0.63
N SER A 409 -25.65 -1.66 -1.50
CA SER A 409 -26.67 -2.70 -1.29
C SER A 409 -26.18 -4.05 -1.78
N ARG A 410 -26.31 -5.10 -0.96
CA ARG A 410 -25.86 -6.47 -1.29
C ARG A 410 -26.94 -7.32 -2.00
N GLY A 411 -28.22 -7.02 -1.80
CA GLY A 411 -29.33 -7.79 -2.40
C GLY A 411 -29.43 -7.59 -3.91
N LYS A 412 -29.94 -6.43 -4.34
CA LYS A 412 -29.68 -5.94 -5.70
C LYS A 412 -28.43 -5.06 -5.61
N LYS A 413 -27.32 -5.51 -6.20
CA LYS A 413 -26.06 -4.77 -6.13
C LYS A 413 -26.22 -3.37 -6.73
N HIS A 414 -25.98 -2.36 -5.89
CA HIS A 414 -25.96 -0.96 -6.27
C HIS A 414 -24.70 -0.31 -5.72
N TRP A 415 -24.18 0.67 -6.47
CA TRP A 415 -23.00 1.42 -6.10
C TRP A 415 -23.23 2.92 -6.11
N LEU A 416 -22.37 3.63 -5.41
CA LEU A 416 -22.18 5.08 -5.49
C LEU A 416 -20.81 5.39 -6.10
N LEU A 417 -20.66 6.52 -6.77
CA LEU A 417 -19.36 7.05 -7.18
C LEU A 417 -18.64 7.61 -5.95
N ASN A 418 -17.37 7.26 -5.78
CA ASN A 418 -16.48 7.87 -4.79
C ASN A 418 -15.82 9.11 -5.40
N LEU A 419 -16.48 10.26 -5.26
CA LEU A 419 -16.02 11.52 -5.86
C LEU A 419 -14.75 12.07 -5.18
N GLU A 420 -14.50 11.71 -3.93
CA GLU A 420 -13.32 12.11 -3.18
C GLU A 420 -12.04 11.53 -3.81
N LEU A 421 -12.09 10.27 -4.24
CA LEU A 421 -10.97 9.62 -4.92
C LEU A 421 -10.74 10.11 -6.35
N LEU A 422 -11.78 10.66 -6.99
CA LEU A 422 -11.73 11.13 -8.37
C LEU A 422 -11.43 12.64 -8.49
N GLU A 423 -11.19 13.32 -7.37
CA GLU A 423 -10.87 14.76 -7.28
C GLU A 423 -11.86 15.66 -8.05
N ALA A 424 -13.12 15.23 -8.16
CA ALA A 424 -14.11 15.89 -8.98
C ALA A 424 -14.74 17.09 -8.26
N ASN A 425 -14.80 18.23 -8.94
CA ASN A 425 -15.64 19.36 -8.51
C ASN A 425 -17.05 19.24 -9.11
N ASP A 426 -18.05 19.88 -8.50
CA ASP A 426 -19.49 19.74 -8.83
C ASP A 426 -19.88 20.12 -10.29
N LYS A 427 -18.92 20.53 -11.13
CA LYS A 427 -19.11 20.89 -12.56
C LYS A 427 -18.08 20.26 -13.52
N GLY A 428 -17.19 19.40 -13.03
CA GLY A 428 -16.06 18.86 -13.79
C GLY A 428 -16.34 17.50 -14.42
N THR A 429 -15.60 17.19 -15.47
CA THR A 429 -15.44 15.82 -15.98
C THR A 429 -14.61 15.00 -15.00
N LEU A 430 -15.06 13.79 -14.66
CA LEU A 430 -14.31 12.84 -13.85
C LEU A 430 -13.06 12.37 -14.61
N ASP A 431 -11.91 12.33 -13.93
CA ASP A 431 -10.67 11.75 -14.45
C ASP A 431 -10.02 10.83 -13.41
N ILE A 432 -9.89 9.54 -13.76
CA ILE A 432 -9.26 8.53 -12.90
C ILE A 432 -7.73 8.53 -13.01
N ALA A 433 -7.14 9.24 -13.98
CA ALA A 433 -5.70 9.17 -14.24
C ALA A 433 -4.82 9.51 -13.01
N PRO A 434 -5.13 10.56 -12.19
CA PRO A 434 -4.36 10.86 -10.99
C PRO A 434 -4.38 9.71 -9.98
N LEU A 435 -5.56 9.08 -9.79
CA LEU A 435 -5.69 7.91 -8.94
C LEU A 435 -4.87 6.74 -9.48
N LEU A 436 -4.90 6.46 -10.78
CA LEU A 436 -4.12 5.37 -11.36
C LEU A 436 -2.61 5.61 -11.21
N LEU A 437 -2.15 6.86 -11.38
CA LEU A 437 -0.77 7.22 -11.16
C LEU A 437 -0.38 6.96 -9.70
N ARG A 438 -1.20 7.43 -8.75
CA ARG A 438 -1.01 7.16 -7.33
C ARG A 438 -1.00 5.66 -7.02
N LEU A 439 -1.95 4.90 -7.54
CA LEU A 439 -2.02 3.45 -7.35
C LEU A 439 -0.83 2.73 -7.96
N LEU A 440 -0.26 3.19 -9.09
CA LEU A 440 0.96 2.63 -9.64
C LEU A 440 2.18 2.96 -8.77
N GLU A 441 2.20 4.15 -8.16
CA GLU A 441 3.21 4.56 -7.18
C GLU A 441 3.08 3.78 -5.85
N ASP A 442 1.86 3.45 -5.45
CA ASP A 442 1.49 2.70 -4.24
C ASP A 442 1.58 1.18 -4.42
N GLN A 443 1.26 0.63 -5.60
CA GLN A 443 1.53 -0.77 -5.97
C GLN A 443 3.02 -1.09 -6.04
N ALA A 444 3.87 -0.10 -6.26
CA ALA A 444 5.29 -0.33 -6.09
C ALA A 444 5.61 -0.69 -4.63
N GLN A 445 4.77 -0.35 -3.65
CA GLN A 445 4.97 -0.56 -2.22
C GLN A 445 4.61 -1.99 -1.76
N ASP A 446 3.65 -2.61 -2.45
CA ASP A 446 3.13 -3.99 -2.25
C ASP A 446 3.78 -5.01 -3.20
#